data_AF-D9WYT4-F1
#
_entry.id   AF-D9WYT4-F1
#
_cell.length_a   1.000
_cell.length_b   1.000
_cell.length_c   1.000
_cell.angle_alpha   90.00
_cell.angle_beta   90.00
_cell.angle_gamma   90.00
#
_symmetry.space_group_name_H-M   'P 1'
#
loop_
_entity.id
_entity.type
_entity.pdbx_description
1 polymer ?
#
loop_
_entity_poly.entity_id
_entity_poly.type
_entity_poly.pdbx_seq_one_letter_code
_entity_poly.pdbx_strand_id
1 'polypeptide(L)'
;MPRRSGMDRQKQRITLTAAAMLVPLVAACGSEKADGGSASVGAGKPVTGVRWNVDSVTADGRTQKAPTGAHMTIDKGRAEGSFGCNNFGAEATVDGDRVRLSKTRATEMACENKPMEFEATLARTLSDQEFRARVAGDRLTLTTERGDTVRLTKAGDTPLSGTRWTVTTPRTDGRAHLTFDAKKGTVSGSLGCNKVNAQATVRDGDITLGPPATTRMMCEDSLMADEKTLLRLFDGKLKYEVDHHTLTLTSQNGTSVRAVAEQ
;
A
#
# COMPACT_ATOMS: atom_id res chain seq x y z
N MET A 1 -34.68 -21.62 -72.73
CA MET A 1 -35.49 -20.92 -73.75
C MET A 1 -35.40 -19.42 -73.48
N PRO A 2 -35.20 -18.59 -74.51
CA PRO A 2 -34.94 -17.15 -74.39
C PRO A 2 -36.25 -16.34 -74.39
N ARG A 3 -36.20 -15.08 -73.93
CA ARG A 3 -36.96 -13.89 -74.41
C ARG A 3 -36.99 -12.88 -73.26
N ARG A 4 -36.33 -11.73 -73.40
CA ARG A 4 -36.56 -10.56 -74.29
C ARG A 4 -37.13 -9.45 -73.42
N SER A 5 -36.58 -8.25 -73.64
CA SER A 5 -37.27 -6.95 -73.66
C SER A 5 -38.12 -6.61 -72.44
N GLY A 6 -37.88 -5.50 -71.76
CA GLY A 6 -37.50 -4.22 -72.32
C GLY A 6 -38.28 -3.16 -71.55
N MET A 7 -37.64 -2.02 -71.40
CA MET A 7 -38.14 -0.79 -70.79
C MET A 7 -39.58 -0.44 -71.17
N ASP A 8 -40.33 0.13 -70.24
CA ASP A 8 -40.81 1.53 -70.32
C ASP A 8 -41.62 1.84 -69.05
N ARG A 9 -41.17 2.77 -68.19
CA ARG A 9 -41.52 4.20 -68.24
C ARG A 9 -42.96 4.47 -68.68
N GLN A 10 -43.86 4.77 -67.74
CA GLN A 10 -44.62 6.02 -67.82
C GLN A 10 -45.41 6.37 -66.56
N LYS A 11 -45.00 7.51 -65.98
CA LYS A 11 -45.79 8.70 -65.63
C LYS A 11 -47.13 8.55 -64.89
N GLN A 12 -47.09 9.14 -63.68
CA GLN A 12 -48.02 10.13 -63.13
C GLN A 12 -49.44 9.68 -62.79
N ARG A 13 -49.77 9.77 -61.50
CA ARG A 13 -50.72 10.78 -61.01
C ARG A 13 -50.51 11.01 -59.51
N ILE A 14 -50.41 12.29 -59.17
CA ILE A 14 -50.20 12.87 -57.84
C ILE A 14 -51.58 13.11 -57.24
N THR A 15 -51.80 12.70 -55.99
CA THR A 15 -52.82 13.30 -55.14
C THR A 15 -52.16 13.69 -53.81
N LEU A 16 -52.06 14.99 -53.58
CA LEU A 16 -51.55 15.60 -52.37
C LEU A 16 -52.50 15.35 -51.20
N THR A 17 -51.96 14.96 -50.05
CA THR A 17 -52.45 15.48 -48.76
C THR A 17 -51.23 15.85 -47.94
N ALA A 18 -51.07 17.15 -47.70
CA ALA A 18 -49.98 17.73 -46.94
C ALA A 18 -50.28 17.70 -45.44
N ALA A 19 -49.33 17.26 -44.65
CA ALA A 19 -49.18 17.67 -43.25
C ALA A 19 -47.68 17.83 -42.99
N ALA A 20 -47.26 19.09 -42.89
CA ALA A 20 -45.89 19.50 -42.65
C ALA A 20 -45.55 19.38 -41.16
N MET A 21 -44.47 18.69 -40.83
CA MET A 21 -43.68 18.97 -39.63
C MET A 21 -42.21 19.10 -40.03
N LEU A 22 -41.66 20.28 -39.77
CA LEU A 22 -40.26 20.64 -40.03
C LEU A 22 -39.32 19.80 -39.15
N VAL A 23 -38.33 19.17 -39.77
CA VAL A 23 -37.07 18.75 -39.13
C VAL A 23 -35.92 19.25 -40.02
N PRO A 24 -34.99 20.07 -39.50
CA PRO A 24 -33.91 20.65 -40.31
C PRO A 24 -32.83 19.62 -40.64
N LEU A 25 -32.47 19.54 -41.92
CA LEU A 25 -31.21 18.94 -42.39
C LEU A 25 -30.04 19.86 -42.00
N VAL A 26 -29.01 19.29 -41.39
CA VAL A 26 -27.64 19.79 -41.55
C VAL A 26 -26.81 18.64 -42.11
N ALA A 27 -26.31 18.82 -43.33
CA ALA A 27 -25.29 17.99 -43.93
C ALA A 27 -23.91 18.42 -43.40
N ALA A 28 -23.07 17.46 -43.00
CA ALA A 28 -21.63 17.68 -42.88
C ALA A 28 -20.88 16.42 -43.28
N CYS A 29 -19.97 16.59 -44.22
CA CYS A 29 -19.06 15.60 -44.79
C CYS A 29 -18.03 15.10 -43.77
N GLY A 30 -17.42 13.96 -44.11
CA GLY A 30 -16.60 13.17 -43.20
C GLY A 30 -15.28 13.78 -42.73
N SER A 31 -14.79 13.19 -41.65
CA SER A 31 -13.38 13.01 -41.35
C SER A 31 -13.27 11.75 -40.49
N GLU A 32 -12.31 10.91 -40.85
CA GLU A 32 -12.04 9.60 -40.25
C GLU A 32 -11.82 9.75 -38.75
N LYS A 33 -12.65 9.08 -37.97
CA LYS A 33 -12.44 8.98 -36.53
C LYS A 33 -11.28 8.01 -36.32
N ALA A 34 -10.09 8.58 -36.18
CA ALA A 34 -8.99 7.91 -35.51
C ALA A 34 -9.49 7.56 -34.11
N ASP A 35 -9.94 6.32 -33.92
CA ASP A 35 -10.10 5.75 -32.61
C ASP A 35 -8.69 5.66 -32.02
N GLY A 36 -8.30 6.76 -31.37
CA GLY A 36 -7.27 6.80 -30.35
C GLY A 36 -7.70 5.86 -29.25
N GLY A 37 -7.45 4.57 -29.46
CA GLY A 37 -7.37 3.58 -28.43
C GLY A 37 -6.25 4.01 -27.51
N SER A 38 -6.63 4.80 -26.51
CA SER A 38 -5.82 5.16 -25.36
C SER A 38 -5.10 3.90 -24.92
N ALA A 39 -3.80 3.85 -25.19
CA ALA A 39 -2.93 2.84 -24.61
C ALA A 39 -3.24 2.89 -23.11
N SER A 40 -3.73 1.79 -22.56
CA SER A 40 -3.90 1.66 -21.12
C SER A 40 -2.56 2.01 -20.51
N VAL A 41 -2.47 3.21 -19.95
CA VAL A 41 -1.35 3.64 -19.11
C VAL A 41 -1.29 2.55 -18.07
N GLY A 42 -0.22 1.74 -18.13
CA GLY A 42 -0.10 0.57 -17.29
C GLY A 42 -0.43 0.98 -15.87
N ALA A 43 -1.37 0.28 -15.24
CA ALA A 43 -1.61 0.40 -13.82
C ALA A 43 -0.34 -0.08 -13.10
N GLY A 44 0.66 0.78 -13.08
CA GLY A 44 1.89 0.57 -12.34
C GLY A 44 1.48 0.42 -10.89
N LYS A 45 1.96 -0.63 -10.25
CA LYS A 45 1.81 -0.80 -8.80
C LYS A 45 2.25 0.50 -8.10
N PRO A 46 1.55 0.92 -7.03
CA PRO A 46 1.78 2.24 -6.44
C PRO A 46 3.19 2.33 -5.84
N VAL A 47 3.83 3.49 -6.03
CA VAL A 47 5.06 3.89 -5.32
C VAL A 47 4.75 4.24 -3.87
N THR A 48 3.55 4.81 -3.64
CA THR A 48 3.07 5.28 -2.34
C THR A 48 2.40 4.18 -1.52
N GLY A 49 2.37 4.35 -0.19
CA GLY A 49 1.75 3.39 0.73
C GLY A 49 2.46 2.04 0.80
N VAL A 50 3.69 1.95 0.27
CA VAL A 50 4.51 0.74 0.27
C VAL A 50 5.80 1.02 1.01
N ARG A 51 6.18 0.12 1.91
CA ARG A 51 7.52 0.12 2.52
C ARG A 51 8.51 -0.55 1.58
N TRP A 52 9.51 0.20 1.20
CA TRP A 52 10.59 -0.22 0.32
C TRP A 52 11.87 -0.39 1.12
N ASN A 53 12.45 -1.60 1.13
CA ASN A 53 13.80 -1.80 1.63
C ASN A 53 14.78 -1.27 0.59
N VAL A 54 15.76 -0.47 1.02
CA VAL A 54 16.81 0.02 0.11
C VAL A 54 17.78 -1.13 -0.13
N ASP A 55 18.01 -1.49 -1.39
CA ASP A 55 18.98 -2.54 -1.76
C ASP A 55 20.36 -1.95 -2.04
N SER A 56 20.39 -0.82 -2.74
CA SER A 56 21.63 -0.14 -3.13
C SER A 56 21.37 1.28 -3.61
N VAL A 57 22.41 2.12 -3.50
CA VAL A 57 22.51 3.41 -4.18
C VAL A 57 23.66 3.39 -5.16
N THR A 58 23.44 3.90 -6.36
CA THR A 58 24.48 4.19 -7.35
C THR A 58 24.54 5.70 -7.53
N ALA A 59 25.66 6.31 -7.15
CA ALA A 59 25.90 7.73 -7.31
C ALA A 59 27.35 7.95 -7.80
N ASP A 60 27.54 8.93 -8.67
CA ASP A 60 28.88 9.29 -9.18
C ASP A 60 29.64 8.08 -9.77
N GLY A 61 28.90 7.20 -10.47
CA GLY A 61 29.43 5.97 -11.09
C GLY A 61 29.76 4.82 -10.14
N ARG A 62 29.58 4.99 -8.81
CA ARG A 62 29.87 3.96 -7.80
C ARG A 62 28.59 3.41 -7.19
N THR A 63 28.50 2.09 -7.08
CA THR A 63 27.35 1.40 -6.45
C THR A 63 27.73 0.92 -5.05
N GLN A 64 26.92 1.28 -4.06
CA GLN A 64 27.05 0.86 -2.67
C GLN A 64 25.83 0.03 -2.26
N LYS A 65 26.07 -1.11 -1.60
CA LYS A 65 25.01 -1.94 -1.03
C LYS A 65 24.51 -1.34 0.27
N ALA A 66 23.21 -1.43 0.49
CA ALA A 66 22.60 -0.91 1.70
C ALA A 66 22.91 -1.80 2.91
N PRO A 67 23.14 -1.22 4.10
CA PRO A 67 23.15 -1.97 5.33
C PRO A 67 21.73 -2.43 5.70
N THR A 68 21.64 -3.47 6.53
CA THR A 68 20.36 -3.94 7.08
C THR A 68 19.61 -2.79 7.75
N GLY A 69 18.29 -2.74 7.55
CA GLY A 69 17.41 -1.74 8.16
C GLY A 69 17.24 -0.46 7.33
N ALA A 70 18.00 -0.26 6.26
CA ALA A 70 17.76 0.86 5.34
C ALA A 70 16.43 0.67 4.59
N HIS A 71 15.52 1.61 4.74
CA HIS A 71 14.17 1.53 4.15
C HIS A 71 13.56 2.91 3.99
N MET A 72 12.52 3.00 3.16
CA MET A 72 11.70 4.20 3.02
C MET A 72 10.24 3.86 2.72
N THR A 73 9.36 4.77 3.09
CA THR A 73 7.95 4.76 2.69
C THR A 73 7.60 6.16 2.19
N ILE A 74 6.83 6.24 1.10
CA ILE A 74 6.23 7.50 0.66
C ILE A 74 4.74 7.40 0.92
N ASP A 75 4.20 8.22 1.81
CA ASP A 75 2.77 8.24 2.09
C ASP A 75 2.33 9.64 2.55
N LYS A 76 1.07 10.00 2.26
CA LYS A 76 0.44 11.25 2.72
C LYS A 76 1.31 12.51 2.53
N GLY A 77 1.99 12.60 1.40
CA GLY A 77 2.83 13.75 1.04
C GLY A 77 4.19 13.81 1.75
N ARG A 78 4.65 12.70 2.35
CA ARG A 78 5.94 12.60 3.02
C ARG A 78 6.71 11.36 2.59
N ALA A 79 8.03 11.47 2.54
CA ALA A 79 8.94 10.35 2.48
C ALA A 79 9.64 10.23 3.84
N GLU A 80 9.52 9.07 4.48
CA GLU A 80 10.11 8.78 5.78
C GLU A 80 10.82 7.43 5.75
N GLY A 81 11.85 7.27 6.58
CA GLY A 81 12.58 6.01 6.61
C GLY A 81 13.84 6.04 7.45
N SER A 82 14.70 5.06 7.20
CA SER A 82 16.02 4.96 7.82
C SER A 82 17.09 4.74 6.75
N PHE A 83 18.23 5.38 6.93
CA PHE A 83 19.46 5.11 6.17
C PHE A 83 20.22 3.87 6.68
N GLY A 84 19.68 3.20 7.71
CA GLY A 84 20.26 2.02 8.36
C GLY A 84 20.91 2.32 9.72
N CYS A 85 21.27 3.58 9.98
CA CYS A 85 21.58 4.10 11.31
C CYS A 85 20.62 5.24 11.63
N ASN A 86 20.68 6.33 10.87
CA ASN A 86 19.84 7.49 11.09
C ASN A 86 18.47 7.39 10.43
N ASN A 87 17.47 7.95 11.11
CA ASN A 87 16.14 8.13 10.56
C ASN A 87 16.09 9.43 9.76
N PHE A 88 15.26 9.45 8.72
CA PHE A 88 15.10 10.62 7.87
C PHE A 88 13.64 10.90 7.52
N GLY A 89 13.40 12.15 7.14
CA GLY A 89 12.11 12.62 6.62
C GLY A 89 12.27 13.73 5.59
N ALA A 90 11.39 13.76 4.60
CA ALA A 90 11.25 14.81 3.59
C ALA A 90 9.78 14.96 3.20
N GLU A 91 9.40 16.15 2.70
CA GLU A 91 8.15 16.29 1.96
C GLU A 91 8.28 15.58 0.62
N ALA A 92 7.19 14.98 0.15
CA ALA A 92 7.17 14.20 -1.08
C ALA A 92 5.94 14.54 -1.91
N THR A 93 6.14 14.77 -3.21
CA THR A 93 5.05 14.79 -4.19
C THR A 93 5.25 13.67 -5.20
N VAL A 94 4.14 13.01 -5.56
CA VAL A 94 4.13 11.92 -6.54
C VAL A 94 3.12 12.26 -7.62
N ASP A 95 3.58 12.35 -8.86
CA ASP A 95 2.76 12.61 -10.05
C ASP A 95 3.12 11.60 -11.14
N GLY A 96 2.28 10.57 -11.30
CA GLY A 96 2.56 9.44 -12.18
C GLY A 96 3.86 8.72 -11.81
N ASP A 97 4.86 8.78 -12.70
CA ASP A 97 6.19 8.21 -12.50
C ASP A 97 7.20 9.22 -11.94
N ARG A 98 6.80 10.47 -11.68
CA ARG A 98 7.68 11.48 -11.07
C ARG A 98 7.50 11.49 -9.57
N VAL A 99 8.61 11.43 -8.84
CA VAL A 99 8.66 11.59 -7.39
C VAL A 99 9.58 12.75 -7.10
N ARG A 100 9.11 13.77 -6.40
CA ARG A 100 9.95 14.88 -5.94
C ARG A 100 10.06 14.85 -4.43
N LEU A 101 11.28 14.87 -3.93
CA LEU A 101 11.58 14.94 -2.51
C LEU A 101 12.18 16.31 -2.18
N SER A 102 11.70 16.93 -1.11
CA SER A 102 12.30 18.15 -0.59
C SER A 102 13.67 17.88 0.02
N LYS A 103 14.29 18.91 0.59
CA LYS A 103 15.48 18.73 1.44
C LYS A 103 15.19 17.72 2.56
N THR A 104 16.04 16.71 2.66
CA THR A 104 15.92 15.68 3.69
C THR A 104 16.43 16.18 5.02
N ARG A 105 15.73 15.83 6.10
CA ARG A 105 16.18 15.99 7.48
C ARG A 105 16.49 14.62 8.05
N ALA A 106 17.57 14.50 8.81
CA ALA A 106 17.97 13.25 9.43
C ALA A 106 18.35 13.44 10.90
N THR A 107 18.29 12.37 11.67
CA THR A 107 18.90 12.30 12.99
C THR A 107 20.43 12.24 12.88
N GLU A 108 21.14 12.47 13.99
CA GLU A 108 22.60 12.43 14.07
C GLU A 108 23.07 11.42 15.14
N MET A 109 22.64 10.18 15.00
CA MET A 109 23.07 9.04 15.82
C MET A 109 24.36 8.44 15.28
N ALA A 110 25.22 8.00 16.20
CA ALA A 110 26.41 7.23 15.88
C ALA A 110 26.14 5.73 16.08
N CYS A 111 26.37 4.92 15.03
CA CYS A 111 26.24 3.46 15.10
C CYS A 111 27.60 2.81 14.88
N GLU A 112 28.01 1.95 15.80
CA GLU A 112 29.35 1.33 15.84
C GLU A 112 29.64 0.39 14.65
N ASN A 113 28.61 -0.04 13.90
CA ASN A 113 28.71 -1.06 12.85
C ASN A 113 27.94 -0.72 11.56
N LYS A 114 27.75 0.57 11.23
CA LYS A 114 27.05 0.98 10.00
C LYS A 114 27.94 1.85 9.11
N PRO A 115 27.97 1.60 7.79
CA PRO A 115 28.78 2.39 6.86
C PRO A 115 28.23 3.81 6.75
N MET A 116 28.88 4.76 7.42
CA MET A 116 28.51 6.20 7.35
C MET A 116 28.60 6.75 5.92
N GLU A 117 29.48 6.21 5.07
CA GLU A 117 29.59 6.60 3.66
C GLU A 117 28.32 6.27 2.87
N PHE A 118 27.70 5.11 3.13
CA PHE A 118 26.44 4.74 2.49
C PHE A 118 25.34 5.73 2.89
N GLU A 119 25.24 6.03 4.18
CA GLU A 119 24.26 6.99 4.69
C GLU A 119 24.43 8.37 4.03
N ALA A 120 25.66 8.91 4.01
CA ALA A 120 25.94 10.19 3.38
C ALA A 120 25.62 10.20 1.88
N THR A 121 25.89 9.10 1.18
CA THR A 121 25.59 8.95 -0.24
C THR A 121 24.08 8.91 -0.49
N LEU A 122 23.36 8.05 0.24
CA LEU A 122 21.91 7.93 0.10
C LEU A 122 21.19 9.22 0.49
N ALA A 123 21.60 9.87 1.58
CA ALA A 123 21.04 11.15 2.02
C ALA A 123 21.20 12.24 0.97
N ARG A 124 22.40 12.36 0.36
CA ARG A 124 22.65 13.28 -0.75
C ARG A 124 21.80 12.94 -1.97
N THR A 125 21.73 11.68 -2.35
CA THR A 125 20.96 11.24 -3.53
C THR A 125 19.46 11.50 -3.35
N LEU A 126 18.92 11.37 -2.14
CA LEU A 126 17.48 11.54 -1.87
C LEU A 126 17.04 12.98 -1.58
N SER A 127 17.97 13.89 -1.25
CA SER A 127 17.63 15.22 -0.76
C SER A 127 17.51 16.24 -1.89
N ASP A 128 16.37 16.96 -1.93
CA ASP A 128 16.10 18.06 -2.86
C ASP A 128 16.30 17.65 -4.32
N GLN A 129 15.62 16.56 -4.71
CA GLN A 129 15.74 15.93 -6.03
C GLN A 129 14.37 15.54 -6.59
N GLU A 130 14.29 15.52 -7.92
CA GLU A 130 13.24 14.83 -8.65
C GLU A 130 13.76 13.50 -9.21
N PHE A 131 12.91 12.48 -9.17
CA PHE A 131 13.18 11.13 -9.62
C PHE A 131 12.16 10.68 -10.64
N ARG A 132 12.63 9.87 -11.61
CA ARG A 132 11.79 8.92 -12.33
C ARG A 132 11.71 7.62 -11.56
N ALA A 133 10.51 7.26 -11.16
CA ALA A 133 10.17 6.03 -10.47
C ALA A 133 9.75 4.97 -11.49
N ARG A 134 10.41 3.81 -11.43
CA ARG A 134 10.02 2.63 -12.20
C ARG A 134 9.71 1.47 -11.25
N VAL A 135 8.45 1.06 -11.22
CA VAL A 135 8.01 -0.10 -10.47
C VAL A 135 7.88 -1.31 -11.41
N ALA A 136 8.51 -2.43 -11.03
CA ALA A 136 8.44 -3.69 -11.76
C ALA A 136 8.34 -4.86 -10.77
N GLY A 137 7.15 -5.45 -10.65
CA GLY A 137 6.90 -6.51 -9.67
C GLY A 137 7.04 -5.99 -8.25
N ASP A 138 8.04 -6.48 -7.52
CA ASP A 138 8.34 -6.07 -6.15
C ASP A 138 9.61 -5.21 -6.08
N ARG A 139 10.00 -4.60 -7.21
CA ARG A 139 11.15 -3.69 -7.28
C ARG A 139 10.72 -2.28 -7.65
N LEU A 140 11.35 -1.31 -6.99
CA LEU A 140 11.29 0.11 -7.32
C LEU A 140 12.70 0.57 -7.68
N THR A 141 12.83 1.36 -8.75
CA THR A 141 14.04 2.11 -9.04
C THR A 141 13.69 3.59 -9.13
N LEU A 142 14.34 4.41 -8.30
CA LEU A 142 14.30 5.87 -8.40
C LEU A 142 15.54 6.34 -9.15
N THR A 143 15.37 7.14 -10.19
CA THR A 143 16.48 7.63 -11.04
C THR A 143 16.45 9.15 -11.08
N THR A 144 17.54 9.81 -10.69
CA THR A 144 17.67 11.27 -10.81
C THR A 144 17.92 11.68 -12.27
N GLU A 145 17.78 12.96 -12.58
CA GLU A 145 18.15 13.49 -13.91
C GLU A 145 19.63 13.27 -14.25
N ARG A 146 20.51 13.24 -13.22
CA ARG A 146 21.94 12.98 -13.37
C ARG A 146 22.26 11.50 -13.62
N GLY A 147 21.26 10.62 -13.54
CA GLY A 147 21.43 9.17 -13.71
C GLY A 147 21.85 8.42 -12.44
N ASP A 148 21.89 9.09 -11.28
CA ASP A 148 22.04 8.40 -9.99
C ASP A 148 20.79 7.53 -9.76
N THR A 149 20.97 6.32 -9.21
CA THR A 149 19.85 5.40 -8.97
C THR A 149 19.78 4.90 -7.54
N VAL A 150 18.57 4.80 -7.01
CA VAL A 150 18.27 4.07 -5.77
C VAL A 150 17.43 2.87 -6.14
N ARG A 151 17.93 1.67 -5.85
CA ARG A 151 17.22 0.41 -6.09
C ARG A 151 16.63 -0.08 -4.78
N LEU A 152 15.35 -0.42 -4.83
CA LEU A 152 14.59 -0.84 -3.69
C LEU A 152 13.76 -2.08 -4.01
N THR A 153 13.53 -2.88 -2.98
CA THR A 153 12.66 -4.05 -3.03
C THR A 153 11.53 -3.89 -2.02
N LYS A 154 10.31 -4.24 -2.41
CA LYS A 154 9.14 -4.20 -1.53
C LYS A 154 9.45 -5.03 -0.29
N ALA A 155 9.26 -4.44 0.90
CA ALA A 155 9.43 -5.17 2.14
C ALA A 155 8.38 -6.30 2.19
N GLY A 156 8.83 -7.52 2.50
CA GLY A 156 7.92 -8.62 2.81
C GLY A 156 7.14 -8.32 4.10
N ASP A 157 5.97 -8.94 4.22
CA ASP A 157 5.16 -8.85 5.43
C ASP A 157 5.80 -9.66 6.55
N THR A 158 5.79 -9.09 7.75
CA THR A 158 6.28 -9.78 8.94
C THR A 158 5.39 -10.99 9.20
N PRO A 159 5.96 -12.19 9.42
CA PRO A 159 5.16 -13.38 9.67
C PRO A 159 4.18 -13.12 10.82
N LEU A 160 2.88 -13.42 10.62
CA LEU A 160 1.88 -13.30 11.69
C LEU A 160 2.29 -14.12 12.92
N SER A 161 2.76 -15.35 12.67
CA SER A 161 3.17 -16.31 13.71
C SER A 161 4.61 -16.12 14.15
N GLY A 162 4.88 -16.33 15.43
CA GLY A 162 6.20 -16.12 16.03
C GLY A 162 6.55 -14.66 16.28
N THR A 163 5.76 -13.72 15.77
CA THR A 163 5.94 -12.29 15.97
C THR A 163 5.20 -11.80 17.19
N ARG A 164 5.85 -10.92 17.94
CA ARG A 164 5.24 -10.18 19.04
C ARG A 164 4.64 -8.88 18.52
N TRP A 165 3.32 -8.82 18.51
CA TRP A 165 2.55 -7.69 18.01
C TRP A 165 2.11 -6.80 19.15
N THR A 166 2.73 -5.64 19.30
CA THR A 166 2.41 -4.65 20.35
C THR A 166 1.23 -3.79 19.89
N VAL A 167 0.17 -3.76 20.70
CA VAL A 167 -1.08 -3.06 20.35
C VAL A 167 -0.87 -1.55 20.47
N THR A 168 -1.17 -0.84 19.38
CA THR A 168 -1.12 0.62 19.30
C THR A 168 -2.51 1.26 19.28
N THR A 169 -3.54 0.51 18.92
CA THR A 169 -4.94 0.97 18.98
C THR A 169 -5.84 -0.18 19.45
N PRO A 170 -6.58 -0.03 20.57
CA PRO A 170 -6.60 1.11 21.49
C PRO A 170 -5.24 1.38 22.15
N ARG A 171 -5.03 2.59 22.69
CA ARG A 171 -3.74 3.00 23.23
C ARG A 171 -3.53 2.37 24.61
N THR A 172 -2.73 1.31 24.66
CA THR A 172 -2.44 0.57 25.90
C THR A 172 -1.08 0.93 26.52
N ASP A 173 -0.47 2.03 26.07
CA ASP A 173 0.88 2.47 26.43
C ASP A 173 1.97 1.39 26.27
N GLY A 174 1.82 0.55 25.23
CA GLY A 174 2.76 -0.54 24.92
C GLY A 174 2.65 -1.76 25.84
N ARG A 175 1.67 -1.80 26.74
CA ARG A 175 1.49 -2.91 27.70
C ARG A 175 0.77 -4.10 27.08
N ALA A 176 -0.14 -3.86 26.12
CA ALA A 176 -0.83 -4.94 25.43
C ALA A 176 -0.06 -5.43 24.20
N HIS A 177 0.00 -6.75 24.06
CA HIS A 177 0.67 -7.41 22.96
C HIS A 177 0.09 -8.81 22.74
N LEU A 178 0.16 -9.30 21.50
CA LEU A 178 -0.29 -10.64 21.12
C LEU A 178 0.82 -11.36 20.35
N THR A 179 0.94 -12.67 20.57
CA THR A 179 1.83 -13.56 19.83
C THR A 179 1.06 -14.80 19.40
N PHE A 180 1.04 -15.04 18.09
CA PHE A 180 0.41 -16.21 17.48
C PHE A 180 1.44 -17.33 17.32
N ASP A 181 1.08 -18.55 17.72
CA ASP A 181 1.87 -19.75 17.52
C ASP A 181 1.07 -20.71 16.64
N ALA A 182 1.37 -20.73 15.33
CA ALA A 182 0.71 -21.62 14.38
C ALA A 182 1.00 -23.11 14.64
N LYS A 183 2.14 -23.46 15.26
CA LYS A 183 2.46 -24.86 15.56
C LYS A 183 1.62 -25.39 16.71
N LYS A 184 1.37 -24.56 17.73
CA LYS A 184 0.53 -24.89 18.87
C LYS A 184 -0.96 -24.61 18.62
N GLY A 185 -1.28 -23.79 17.62
CA GLY A 185 -2.65 -23.33 17.35
C GLY A 185 -3.17 -22.42 18.46
N THR A 186 -2.33 -21.51 18.97
CA THR A 186 -2.66 -20.65 20.11
C THR A 186 -2.28 -19.19 19.87
N VAL A 187 -3.00 -18.28 20.54
CA VAL A 187 -2.57 -16.90 20.75
C VAL A 187 -2.30 -16.69 22.24
N SER A 188 -1.26 -15.93 22.57
CA SER A 188 -0.92 -15.58 23.95
C SER A 188 -0.42 -14.14 24.03
N GLY A 189 -0.49 -13.53 25.22
CA GLY A 189 0.07 -12.20 25.43
C GLY A 189 -0.50 -11.48 26.64
N SER A 190 -0.59 -10.15 26.54
CA SER A 190 -1.19 -9.26 27.53
C SER A 190 -2.23 -8.38 26.87
N LEU A 191 -3.34 -8.14 27.55
CA LEU A 191 -4.37 -7.17 27.14
C LEU A 191 -4.22 -5.82 27.86
N GLY A 192 -3.02 -5.52 28.36
CA GLY A 192 -2.69 -4.30 29.08
C GLY A 192 -2.46 -4.59 30.57
N CYS A 193 -3.53 -4.92 31.28
CA CYS A 193 -3.46 -5.35 32.68
C CYS A 193 -3.23 -6.86 32.79
N ASN A 194 -4.15 -7.65 32.22
CA ASN A 194 -4.14 -9.11 32.38
C ASN A 194 -3.44 -9.86 31.25
N LYS A 195 -2.86 -11.01 31.61
CA LYS A 195 -2.36 -11.97 30.62
C LYS A 195 -3.54 -12.70 29.99
N VAL A 196 -3.37 -13.09 28.73
CA VAL A 196 -4.36 -13.86 27.98
C VAL A 196 -3.71 -15.04 27.25
N ASN A 197 -4.44 -16.15 27.17
CA ASN A 197 -4.17 -17.24 26.25
C ASN A 197 -5.47 -17.79 25.67
N ALA A 198 -5.47 -18.17 24.39
CA ALA A 198 -6.59 -18.82 23.74
C ALA A 198 -6.12 -19.72 22.60
N GLN A 199 -7.01 -20.58 22.10
CA GLN A 199 -6.81 -21.23 20.81
C GLN A 199 -6.89 -20.19 19.69
N ALA A 200 -6.08 -20.37 18.65
CA ALA A 200 -6.07 -19.52 17.47
C ALA A 200 -5.85 -20.38 16.23
N THR A 201 -6.83 -20.38 15.32
CA THR A 201 -6.74 -21.06 14.04
C THR A 201 -6.66 -20.04 12.92
N VAL A 202 -5.57 -20.04 12.17
CA VAL A 202 -5.36 -19.16 11.01
C VAL A 202 -5.62 -19.96 9.73
N ARG A 203 -6.64 -19.57 8.96
CA ARG A 203 -7.01 -20.21 7.68
C ARG A 203 -7.67 -19.19 6.75
N ASP A 204 -7.37 -19.30 5.46
CA ASP A 204 -8.05 -18.54 4.39
C ASP A 204 -8.06 -17.01 4.59
N GLY A 205 -7.00 -16.44 5.18
CA GLY A 205 -6.92 -15.00 5.46
C GLY A 205 -7.73 -14.54 6.68
N ASP A 206 -8.24 -15.48 7.47
CA ASP A 206 -8.96 -15.22 8.70
C ASP A 206 -8.29 -15.89 9.91
N ILE A 207 -8.54 -15.34 11.10
CA ILE A 207 -8.16 -15.92 12.39
C ILE A 207 -9.44 -16.25 13.15
N THR A 208 -9.59 -17.48 13.62
CA THR A 208 -10.66 -17.83 14.57
C THR A 208 -10.05 -18.00 15.96
N LEU A 209 -10.48 -17.16 16.90
CA LEU A 209 -10.05 -17.24 18.29
C LEU A 209 -11.05 -18.04 19.11
N GLY A 210 -10.54 -18.91 19.97
CA GLY A 210 -11.33 -19.62 20.97
C GLY A 210 -11.56 -18.77 22.22
N PRO A 211 -12.32 -19.29 23.20
CA PRO A 211 -12.56 -18.63 24.47
C PRO A 211 -11.23 -18.26 25.17
N PRO A 212 -11.07 -17.02 25.65
CA PRO A 212 -9.85 -16.60 26.31
C PRO A 212 -9.81 -17.10 27.75
N ALA A 213 -8.65 -17.55 28.18
CA ALA A 213 -8.31 -17.63 29.60
C ALA A 213 -7.50 -16.39 29.97
N THR A 214 -7.92 -15.67 31.02
CA THR A 214 -7.24 -14.48 31.51
C THR A 214 -6.89 -14.58 32.99
N THR A 215 -5.86 -13.84 33.40
CA THR A 215 -5.64 -13.54 34.82
C THR A 215 -6.72 -12.57 35.34
N ARG A 216 -6.80 -12.40 36.66
CA ARG A 216 -7.76 -11.47 37.32
C ARG A 216 -7.05 -10.45 38.22
N MET A 217 -6.07 -9.75 37.66
CA MET A 217 -5.41 -8.62 38.30
C MET A 217 -6.32 -7.40 38.23
N MET A 218 -6.26 -6.57 39.28
CA MET A 218 -6.91 -5.27 39.33
C MET A 218 -5.89 -4.21 38.93
N CYS A 219 -6.23 -3.39 37.94
CA CYS A 219 -5.43 -2.24 37.50
C CYS A 219 -6.30 -0.98 37.47
N GLU A 220 -5.72 0.14 37.04
CA GLU A 220 -6.45 1.38 36.79
C GLU A 220 -7.58 1.20 35.77
N ASP A 221 -8.64 2.01 35.91
CA ASP A 221 -9.88 1.87 35.13
C ASP A 221 -9.66 1.96 33.62
N SER A 222 -8.71 2.78 33.16
CA SER A 222 -8.38 2.92 31.74
C SER A 222 -7.85 1.61 31.15
N LEU A 223 -6.95 0.91 31.85
CA LEU A 223 -6.44 -0.38 31.42
C LEU A 223 -7.51 -1.46 31.40
N MET A 224 -8.40 -1.45 32.38
CA MET A 224 -9.51 -2.39 32.42
C MET A 224 -10.51 -2.15 31.27
N ALA A 225 -10.72 -0.89 30.88
CA ALA A 225 -11.55 -0.53 29.73
C ALA A 225 -10.92 -0.96 28.40
N ASP A 226 -9.60 -0.78 28.25
CA ASP A 226 -8.85 -1.26 27.09
C ASP A 226 -8.87 -2.79 27.01
N GLU A 227 -8.64 -3.48 28.12
CA GLU A 227 -8.73 -4.93 28.21
C GLU A 227 -10.11 -5.43 27.75
N LYS A 228 -11.20 -4.81 28.23
CA LYS A 228 -12.56 -5.14 27.80
C LYS A 228 -12.77 -4.94 26.29
N THR A 229 -12.13 -3.93 25.71
CA THR A 229 -12.17 -3.69 24.26
C THR A 229 -11.42 -4.79 23.51
N LEU A 230 -10.24 -5.18 23.99
CA LEU A 230 -9.44 -6.23 23.36
C LEU A 230 -10.06 -7.63 23.51
N LEU A 231 -10.77 -7.89 24.61
CA LEU A 231 -11.48 -9.16 24.81
C LEU A 231 -12.54 -9.43 23.75
N ARG A 232 -13.10 -8.39 23.12
CA ARG A 232 -14.04 -8.52 21.99
C ARG A 232 -13.44 -9.15 20.73
N LEU A 233 -12.11 -9.28 20.66
CA LEU A 233 -11.45 -10.04 19.61
C LEU A 233 -11.71 -11.55 19.74
N PHE A 234 -11.96 -12.04 20.95
CA PHE A 234 -12.14 -13.46 21.22
C PHE A 234 -13.59 -13.94 21.06
N ASP A 235 -14.49 -13.07 20.58
CA ASP A 235 -15.90 -13.38 20.32
C ASP A 235 -16.11 -14.15 18.99
N GLY A 236 -15.03 -14.61 18.34
CA GLY A 236 -15.11 -15.52 17.20
C GLY A 236 -14.08 -15.25 16.11
N LYS A 237 -14.58 -15.03 14.88
CA LYS A 237 -13.77 -14.91 13.67
C LYS A 237 -13.31 -13.47 13.45
N LEU A 238 -12.05 -13.32 13.09
CA LEU A 238 -11.37 -12.06 12.79
C LEU A 238 -10.88 -12.10 11.35
N LYS A 239 -11.04 -10.97 10.65
CA LYS A 239 -10.20 -10.67 9.50
C LYS A 239 -8.86 -10.16 10.01
N TYR A 240 -7.78 -10.56 9.37
CA TYR A 240 -6.47 -9.98 9.63
C TYR A 240 -5.82 -9.49 8.36
N GLU A 241 -5.03 -8.44 8.50
CA GLU A 241 -4.17 -7.92 7.44
C GLU A 241 -2.83 -7.60 8.07
N VAL A 242 -1.76 -8.18 7.51
CA VAL A 242 -0.41 -7.74 7.82
C VAL A 242 0.05 -6.87 6.66
N ASP A 243 0.29 -5.60 6.96
CA ASP A 243 0.95 -4.67 6.07
C ASP A 243 2.34 -4.37 6.65
N HIS A 244 3.35 -5.06 6.13
CA HIS A 244 4.72 -4.97 6.58
C HIS A 244 4.88 -5.29 8.07
N HIS A 245 4.99 -4.28 8.92
CA HIS A 245 5.13 -4.39 10.38
C HIS A 245 3.87 -3.97 11.13
N THR A 246 2.78 -3.69 10.43
CA THR A 246 1.48 -3.38 11.03
C THR A 246 0.56 -4.58 10.88
N LEU A 247 -0.01 -5.03 11.99
CA LEU A 247 -1.11 -5.98 12.02
C LEU A 247 -2.40 -5.22 12.29
N THR A 248 -3.40 -5.41 11.43
CA THR A 248 -4.77 -4.96 11.66
C THR A 248 -5.65 -6.18 11.87
N LEU A 249 -6.36 -6.23 13.00
CA LEU A 249 -7.34 -7.25 13.33
C LEU A 249 -8.72 -6.62 13.34
N THR A 250 -9.67 -7.19 12.61
CA THR A 250 -11.06 -6.69 12.57
C THR A 250 -12.01 -7.82 12.94
N SER A 251 -12.71 -7.65 14.05
CA SER A 251 -13.74 -8.56 14.51
C SER A 251 -15.05 -8.37 13.74
N GLN A 252 -15.86 -9.43 13.66
CA GLN A 252 -17.21 -9.38 13.08
C GLN A 252 -18.11 -8.38 13.80
N ASN A 253 -17.83 -8.06 15.07
CA ASN A 253 -18.56 -7.06 15.84
C ASN A 253 -18.13 -5.60 15.56
N GLY A 254 -17.22 -5.38 14.59
CA GLY A 254 -16.73 -4.06 14.20
C GLY A 254 -15.55 -3.54 15.04
N THR A 255 -15.09 -4.29 16.04
CA THR A 255 -13.88 -3.92 16.79
C THR A 255 -12.66 -4.06 15.89
N SER A 256 -11.91 -2.97 15.71
CA SER A 256 -10.64 -2.94 14.98
C SER A 256 -9.49 -2.69 15.95
N VAL A 257 -8.45 -3.51 15.85
CA VAL A 257 -7.23 -3.41 16.66
C VAL A 257 -6.05 -3.28 15.72
N ARG A 258 -5.20 -2.29 15.99
CA ARG A 258 -3.93 -2.10 15.29
C ARG A 258 -2.79 -2.46 16.21
N ALA A 259 -1.84 -3.21 15.71
CA ALA A 259 -0.61 -3.58 16.40
C ALA A 259 0.59 -3.43 15.48
N VAL A 260 1.78 -3.31 16.06
CA VAL A 260 3.05 -3.26 15.34
C VAL A 260 3.99 -4.35 15.79
N ALA A 261 4.77 -4.92 14.87
CA ALA A 261 5.79 -5.90 15.21
C ALA A 261 6.88 -5.25 16.07
N GLU A 262 7.25 -5.90 17.17
CA GLU A 262 8.41 -5.51 17.98
C GLU A 262 9.70 -5.82 17.19
N GLN A 263 10.62 -4.84 17.14
CA GLN A 263 11.89 -4.94 16.41
C GLN A 263 13.01 -5.50 17.29
#